data_AF-A0A840IZG6-F1
#
_entry.id   AF-A0A840IZG6-F1
#
_cell.length_a   1.000
_cell.length_b   1.000
_cell.length_c   1.000
_cell.angle_alpha   90.00
_cell.angle_beta   90.00
_cell.angle_gamma   90.00
#
_symmetry.space_group_name_H-M   'P 1'
#
loop_
_entity.id
_entity.type
_entity.pdbx_description
1 polymer ?
#
loop_
_entity_poly.entity_id
_entity_poly.type
_entity_poly.pdbx_seq_one_letter_code
_entity_poly.pdbx_strand_id
1 'polypeptide(L)'
;MPKTTITRAGLVGALLMASGVLAGTGSAEAIETADGPSQSTGTAHAAGQPAGTVASPAGVADVGEAGFTKGAATVSVPPVAPCAVEGPESGSSGAVSQAGITFGGGTSSCTTEVTDPADDVTATTSTATGKNFELAALVSAGGRRIKLGSYTVTCKGVQGQTSANWTFNGLSGITDLPSPMPVNYAKPLTKADGTLLATANFNVQALPGDGGIDLTMLRIDFAPGSGATGSVSVGHTACAPTP
;
A
#
# COMPACT_ATOMS: atom_id res chain seq x y z
N MET A 1 -3.94 24.17 -9.46
CA MET A 1 -3.45 22.79 -9.69
C MET A 1 -2.70 22.37 -8.44
N PRO A 2 -3.18 21.35 -7.71
CA PRO A 2 -2.38 20.74 -6.65
C PRO A 2 -1.05 20.23 -7.22
N LYS A 3 0.03 20.29 -6.44
CA LYS A 3 1.38 19.86 -6.81
C LYS A 3 1.78 18.66 -5.97
N THR A 4 1.72 17.47 -6.53
CA THR A 4 2.10 16.23 -5.82
C THR A 4 3.63 16.09 -5.73
N THR A 5 4.27 16.85 -4.84
CA THR A 5 5.73 16.74 -4.62
C THR A 5 6.06 15.52 -3.76
N ILE A 6 6.52 14.44 -4.42
CA ILE A 6 7.11 13.28 -3.75
C ILE A 6 8.56 13.61 -3.37
N THR A 7 8.76 14.11 -2.15
CA THR A 7 10.10 14.37 -1.57
C THR A 7 10.66 13.10 -0.96
N ARG A 8 11.92 12.76 -1.27
CA ARG A 8 12.57 11.52 -0.80
C ARG A 8 13.79 11.87 0.04
N ALA A 9 13.87 11.31 1.25
CA ALA A 9 14.89 11.67 2.24
C ALA A 9 16.29 11.21 1.81
N GLY A 10 17.16 12.17 1.49
CA GLY A 10 18.59 11.92 1.31
C GLY A 10 19.27 11.76 2.68
N LEU A 11 20.07 10.70 2.84
CA LEU A 11 20.93 10.54 4.02
C LEU A 11 21.96 11.67 4.08
N VAL A 12 21.91 12.48 5.14
CA VAL A 12 23.09 13.24 5.59
C VAL A 12 23.89 12.34 6.52
N GLY A 13 25.08 11.94 6.09
CA GLY A 13 25.86 10.91 6.77
C GLY A 13 26.50 11.37 8.08
N ALA A 14 26.21 10.65 9.17
CA ALA A 14 27.18 10.43 10.23
C ALA A 14 27.97 9.16 9.88
N LEU A 15 29.30 9.26 9.87
CA LEU A 15 30.21 8.23 9.40
C LEU A 15 30.37 7.09 10.43
N LEU A 16 29.99 5.84 10.11
CA LEU A 16 30.57 4.61 10.67
C LEU A 16 30.15 3.34 9.90
N MET A 17 31.10 2.82 9.12
CA MET A 17 31.33 1.45 8.62
C MET A 17 30.17 0.42 8.47
N ALA A 18 30.12 -0.16 7.26
CA ALA A 18 29.74 -1.55 6.88
C ALA A 18 28.47 -1.79 6.02
N SER A 19 28.72 -2.13 4.74
CA SER A 19 27.98 -3.10 3.92
C SER A 19 26.49 -2.88 3.58
N GLY A 20 26.23 -1.82 2.81
CA GLY A 20 25.58 -1.93 1.48
C GLY A 20 24.24 -2.66 1.32
N VAL A 21 23.16 -1.89 1.24
CA VAL A 21 21.98 -2.17 0.39
C VAL A 21 21.65 -0.89 -0.37
N LEU A 22 21.38 -0.99 -1.68
CA LEU A 22 20.94 0.16 -2.46
C LEU A 22 19.48 0.51 -2.13
N ALA A 23 19.20 1.79 -1.93
CA ALA A 23 17.86 2.35 -1.93
C ALA A 23 17.81 3.46 -2.98
N GLY A 24 16.82 3.41 -3.88
CA GLY A 24 16.76 4.31 -5.03
C GLY A 24 15.49 5.17 -5.04
N THR A 25 15.66 6.42 -5.44
CA THR A 25 14.67 7.49 -5.34
C THR A 25 14.29 8.07 -6.72
N GLY A 26 13.12 8.73 -6.82
CA GLY A 26 12.51 9.19 -8.07
C GLY A 26 11.01 9.52 -7.90
N SER A 27 10.49 10.46 -8.70
CA SER A 27 9.18 11.12 -8.53
C SER A 27 8.61 11.52 -9.90
N ALA A 28 7.28 11.67 -10.05
CA ALA A 28 6.63 12.15 -11.27
C ALA A 28 5.25 12.79 -10.97
N GLU A 29 4.80 13.73 -11.81
CA GLU A 29 3.55 14.50 -11.69
C GLU A 29 2.64 14.27 -12.92
N ALA A 30 1.31 14.41 -12.76
CA ALA A 30 0.33 14.52 -13.85
C ALA A 30 -0.91 15.33 -13.40
N ILE A 31 -1.68 15.85 -14.36
CA ILE A 31 -2.68 16.94 -14.19
C ILE A 31 -4.10 16.47 -14.56
N GLU A 32 -5.11 16.93 -13.82
CA GLU A 32 -6.57 16.71 -14.00
C GLU A 32 -7.33 17.90 -14.62
N THR A 33 -8.58 17.69 -15.06
CA THR A 33 -9.72 18.63 -14.83
C THR A 33 -11.12 17.96 -14.98
N ALA A 34 -12.16 18.49 -14.30
CA ALA A 34 -13.57 18.03 -14.24
C ALA A 34 -14.55 18.90 -15.11
N ASP A 35 -15.90 18.87 -15.10
CA ASP A 35 -16.96 18.31 -14.21
C ASP A 35 -18.32 18.04 -14.96
N GLY A 36 -19.47 17.92 -14.27
CA GLY A 36 -20.85 17.67 -14.79
C GLY A 36 -21.75 18.93 -14.81
N PRO A 37 -23.09 18.87 -14.49
CA PRO A 37 -24.03 17.74 -14.38
C PRO A 37 -25.42 17.99 -15.09
N SER A 38 -26.42 17.08 -14.94
CA SER A 38 -27.90 17.31 -14.77
C SER A 38 -28.81 16.20 -15.37
N GLN A 39 -30.07 16.09 -14.90
CA GLN A 39 -30.99 14.95 -15.10
C GLN A 39 -32.14 15.19 -16.12
N SER A 40 -32.68 14.11 -16.70
CA SER A 40 -33.99 14.07 -17.37
C SER A 40 -34.59 12.66 -17.39
N THR A 41 -35.92 12.54 -17.26
CA THR A 41 -36.66 11.27 -17.18
C THR A 41 -37.15 10.79 -18.56
N GLY A 42 -36.72 9.61 -19.00
CA GLY A 42 -37.31 8.93 -20.17
C GLY A 42 -36.66 7.60 -20.52
N THR A 43 -37.45 6.52 -20.57
CA THR A 43 -37.19 5.23 -21.26
C THR A 43 -35.72 4.84 -21.46
N ALA A 44 -35.09 4.30 -20.41
CA ALA A 44 -33.66 4.01 -20.41
C ALA A 44 -33.26 2.78 -21.25
N HIS A 45 -32.66 3.02 -22.42
CA HIS A 45 -31.58 2.16 -22.91
C HIS A 45 -30.44 2.17 -21.86
N ALA A 46 -29.86 1.01 -21.56
CA ALA A 46 -28.77 0.91 -20.59
C ALA A 46 -27.44 1.46 -21.14
N ALA A 47 -27.32 2.79 -21.20
CA ALA A 47 -26.04 3.47 -21.35
C ALA A 47 -25.26 3.41 -20.03
N GLY A 48 -23.95 3.16 -20.09
CA GLY A 48 -23.11 3.04 -18.90
C GLY A 48 -23.08 4.34 -18.09
N GLN A 49 -23.25 4.23 -16.77
CA GLN A 49 -22.96 5.34 -15.87
C GLN A 49 -21.46 5.68 -15.95
N PRO A 50 -21.08 6.97 -15.98
CA PRO A 50 -19.69 7.34 -15.75
C PRO A 50 -19.32 6.92 -14.32
N ALA A 51 -18.12 6.36 -14.16
CA ALA A 51 -17.58 6.08 -12.83
C ALA A 51 -17.37 7.42 -12.10
N GLY A 52 -18.08 7.62 -10.98
CA GLY A 52 -17.76 8.72 -10.08
C GLY A 52 -16.34 8.52 -9.54
N THR A 53 -15.54 9.58 -9.51
CA THR A 53 -14.25 9.59 -8.82
C THR A 53 -14.49 9.27 -7.34
N VAL A 54 -14.00 8.12 -6.90
CA VAL A 54 -14.00 7.77 -5.48
C VAL A 54 -12.94 8.66 -4.82
N ALA A 55 -13.40 9.62 -4.02
CA ALA A 55 -12.50 10.51 -3.30
C ALA A 55 -11.54 9.70 -2.41
N SER A 56 -10.27 10.07 -2.44
CA SER A 56 -9.24 9.55 -1.58
C SER A 56 -9.62 9.78 -0.11
N PRO A 57 -9.41 8.80 0.78
CA PRO A 57 -9.60 9.03 2.21
C PRO A 57 -8.63 10.11 2.69
N ALA A 58 -9.09 10.99 3.59
CA ALA A 58 -8.27 12.09 4.11
C ALA A 58 -6.95 11.59 4.73
N GLY A 59 -7.01 10.49 5.46
CA GLY A 59 -5.84 9.75 5.95
C GLY A 59 -6.20 8.41 6.57
N VAL A 60 -5.66 7.31 6.05
CA VAL A 60 -5.77 5.94 6.58
C VAL A 60 -4.44 5.21 6.48
N ALA A 61 -4.20 4.25 7.37
CA ALA A 61 -3.11 3.29 7.25
C ALA A 61 -3.39 1.99 8.01
N ASP A 62 -2.89 0.87 7.50
CA ASP A 62 -2.90 -0.42 8.20
C ASP A 62 -1.65 -1.26 7.91
N VAL A 63 -1.39 -2.23 8.77
CA VAL A 63 -0.22 -3.10 8.71
C VAL A 63 -0.35 -4.15 7.60
N GLY A 64 -1.56 -4.41 7.12
CA GLY A 64 -1.86 -5.32 6.03
C GLY A 64 -3.13 -6.14 6.29
N GLU A 65 -3.58 -6.80 5.23
CA GLU A 65 -4.79 -7.61 5.20
C GLU A 65 -4.61 -8.80 4.24
N ALA A 66 -5.53 -9.76 4.28
CA ALA A 66 -5.52 -10.87 3.34
C ALA A 66 -6.93 -11.41 3.04
N GLY A 67 -7.19 -11.69 1.77
CA GLY A 67 -8.40 -12.37 1.32
C GLY A 67 -8.03 -13.36 0.23
N PHE A 68 -7.89 -14.63 0.58
CA PHE A 68 -7.60 -15.69 -0.40
C PHE A 68 -8.25 -17.02 -0.07
N THR A 69 -8.59 -17.77 -1.10
CA THR A 69 -9.15 -19.13 -1.00
C THR A 69 -8.11 -20.12 -1.51
N LYS A 70 -7.98 -21.26 -0.83
CA LYS A 70 -7.06 -22.34 -1.23
C LYS A 70 -7.71 -23.71 -1.00
N GLY A 71 -7.95 -24.43 -2.09
CA GLY A 71 -8.83 -25.61 -2.05
C GLY A 71 -10.22 -25.23 -1.53
N ALA A 72 -10.68 -25.89 -0.48
CA ALA A 72 -11.97 -25.59 0.17
C ALA A 72 -11.87 -24.58 1.34
N ALA A 73 -10.66 -24.08 1.67
CA ALA A 73 -10.46 -23.19 2.81
C ALA A 73 -10.37 -21.72 2.35
N THR A 74 -11.23 -20.87 2.90
CA THR A 74 -11.15 -19.41 2.75
C THR A 74 -10.38 -18.81 3.93
N VAL A 75 -9.34 -18.04 3.63
CA VAL A 75 -8.58 -17.25 4.61
C VAL A 75 -8.96 -15.79 4.43
N SER A 76 -9.48 -15.21 5.51
CA SER A 76 -9.72 -13.77 5.62
C SER A 76 -9.02 -13.23 6.85
N VAL A 77 -8.21 -12.19 6.66
CA VAL A 77 -7.57 -11.40 7.71
C VAL A 77 -7.99 -9.95 7.43
N PRO A 78 -8.83 -9.33 8.28
CA PRO A 78 -9.18 -7.92 8.14
C PRO A 78 -7.95 -7.03 8.37
N PRO A 79 -7.99 -5.75 7.98
CA PRO A 79 -6.92 -4.78 8.22
C PRO A 79 -6.33 -4.88 9.63
N VAL A 80 -5.03 -5.14 9.70
CA VAL A 80 -4.31 -5.34 10.96
C VAL A 80 -3.88 -3.99 11.49
N ALA A 81 -4.30 -3.65 12.72
CA ALA A 81 -4.04 -2.35 13.34
C ALA A 81 -4.38 -1.17 12.40
N PRO A 82 -5.64 -0.99 11.99
CA PRO A 82 -6.03 0.13 11.13
C PRO A 82 -6.07 1.43 11.93
N CYS A 83 -5.72 2.54 11.28
CA CYS A 83 -6.04 3.89 11.72
C CYS A 83 -6.76 4.68 10.62
N ALA A 84 -7.50 5.71 11.03
CA ALA A 84 -8.12 6.70 10.16
C ALA A 84 -8.21 8.04 10.88
N VAL A 85 -8.05 9.16 10.17
CA VAL A 85 -8.27 10.50 10.77
C VAL A 85 -9.74 10.76 11.14
N GLU A 86 -10.67 10.19 10.38
CA GLU A 86 -12.12 10.19 10.68
C GLU A 86 -12.53 8.99 11.56
N GLY A 87 -11.59 8.42 12.31
CA GLY A 87 -11.80 7.18 13.06
C GLY A 87 -10.77 7.00 14.18
N PRO A 88 -10.32 5.77 14.47
CA PRO A 88 -9.23 5.56 15.42
C PRO A 88 -7.93 6.18 14.90
N GLU A 89 -7.47 7.26 15.52
CA GLU A 89 -6.20 7.95 15.20
C GLU A 89 -4.95 7.06 15.41
N SER A 90 -5.09 5.93 16.11
CA SER A 90 -4.03 4.94 16.23
C SER A 90 -4.58 3.51 16.34
N GLY A 91 -3.82 2.58 15.77
CA GLY A 91 -4.07 1.14 15.82
C GLY A 91 -2.87 0.40 16.41
N SER A 92 -3.13 -0.70 17.11
CA SER A 92 -2.09 -1.63 17.58
C SER A 92 -2.63 -3.05 17.51
N SER A 93 -1.79 -4.00 17.10
CA SER A 93 -2.15 -5.41 17.05
C SER A 93 -0.98 -6.32 17.38
N GLY A 94 -1.29 -7.43 18.05
CA GLY A 94 -0.38 -8.55 18.24
C GLY A 94 -0.21 -9.37 16.96
N ALA A 95 0.43 -10.53 17.06
CA ALA A 95 0.57 -11.42 15.92
C ALA A 95 -0.79 -12.01 15.51
N VAL A 96 -1.16 -11.85 14.23
CA VAL A 96 -2.35 -12.44 13.62
C VAL A 96 -1.88 -13.53 12.67
N SER A 97 -2.32 -14.78 12.89
CA SER A 97 -1.90 -15.93 12.11
C SER A 97 -3.10 -16.74 11.63
N GLN A 98 -3.07 -17.13 10.36
CA GLN A 98 -4.06 -17.97 9.70
C GLN A 98 -3.36 -19.02 8.82
N ALA A 99 -4.13 -19.92 8.20
CA ALA A 99 -3.58 -20.99 7.37
C ALA A 99 -2.70 -20.45 6.21
N GLY A 100 -1.37 -20.56 6.35
CA GLY A 100 -0.41 -20.15 5.33
C GLY A 100 -0.02 -18.67 5.34
N ILE A 101 -0.46 -17.87 6.33
CA ILE A 101 -0.10 -16.44 6.45
C ILE A 101 0.03 -16.01 7.92
N THR A 102 1.00 -15.17 8.21
CA THR A 102 1.16 -14.52 9.52
C THR A 102 1.55 -13.05 9.35
N PHE A 103 0.85 -12.16 10.04
CA PHE A 103 1.30 -10.80 10.33
C PHE A 103 1.84 -10.80 11.77
N GLY A 104 3.09 -10.43 12.00
CA GLY A 104 3.71 -10.44 13.33
C GLY A 104 3.28 -9.30 14.26
N GLY A 105 2.16 -8.65 13.95
CA GLY A 105 1.67 -7.44 14.60
C GLY A 105 2.35 -6.17 14.10
N GLY A 106 1.93 -5.05 14.68
CA GLY A 106 2.36 -3.72 14.28
C GLY A 106 1.51 -2.63 14.90
N THR A 107 1.81 -1.40 14.51
CA THR A 107 1.13 -0.19 14.99
C THR A 107 0.88 0.76 13.83
N SER A 108 -0.19 1.54 13.90
CA SER A 108 -0.48 2.62 12.98
C SER A 108 -0.84 3.90 13.73
N SER A 109 -0.67 5.03 13.06
CA SER A 109 -1.06 6.36 13.55
C SER A 109 -1.47 7.24 12.39
N CYS A 110 -2.61 7.90 12.53
CA CYS A 110 -3.25 8.77 11.57
C CYS A 110 -3.59 10.07 12.32
N THR A 111 -2.85 11.14 12.06
CA THR A 111 -2.99 12.43 12.76
C THR A 111 -3.26 13.56 11.79
N THR A 112 -3.98 14.57 12.26
CA THR A 112 -4.18 15.85 11.56
C THR A 112 -3.67 16.97 12.45
N GLU A 113 -2.77 17.80 11.94
CA GLU A 113 -2.17 18.92 12.66
C GLU A 113 -2.49 20.24 11.96
N VAL A 114 -2.86 21.29 12.70
CA VAL A 114 -2.97 22.66 12.16
C VAL A 114 -1.56 23.22 12.02
N THR A 115 -1.13 23.46 10.78
CA THR A 115 0.20 23.99 10.46
C THR A 115 0.20 25.52 10.33
N ASP A 116 -0.92 26.13 9.96
CA ASP A 116 -1.12 27.59 10.07
C ASP A 116 -2.54 27.89 10.61
N PRO A 117 -2.66 28.41 11.85
CA PRO A 117 -3.96 28.73 12.46
C PRO A 117 -4.54 30.08 12.01
N ALA A 118 -3.83 30.87 11.19
CA ALA A 118 -4.36 32.11 10.63
C ALA A 118 -5.15 31.86 9.34
N ASP A 119 -4.76 30.84 8.58
CA ASP A 119 -5.32 30.47 7.28
C ASP A 119 -5.98 29.06 7.29
N ASP A 120 -6.24 28.50 8.49
CA ASP A 120 -6.82 27.16 8.75
C ASP A 120 -6.10 25.98 8.04
N VAL A 121 -4.82 26.14 7.71
CA VAL A 121 -4.02 25.16 6.96
C VAL A 121 -3.70 23.95 7.83
N THR A 122 -4.01 22.77 7.34
CA THR A 122 -3.76 21.49 8.04
C THR A 122 -2.77 20.59 7.30
N ALA A 123 -2.20 19.63 8.03
CA ALA A 123 -1.39 18.54 7.49
C ALA A 123 -1.84 17.21 8.09
N THR A 124 -2.18 16.25 7.23
CA THR A 124 -2.54 14.88 7.62
C THR A 124 -1.35 13.96 7.45
N THR A 125 -1.00 13.17 8.47
CA THR A 125 0.02 12.12 8.38
C THR A 125 -0.57 10.78 8.79
N SER A 126 -0.52 9.80 7.89
CA SER A 126 -0.92 8.41 8.14
C SER A 126 0.31 7.51 8.02
N THR A 127 0.53 6.63 8.99
CA THR A 127 1.69 5.74 9.03
C THR A 127 1.30 4.39 9.60
N ALA A 128 1.79 3.29 9.00
CA ALA A 128 1.70 1.96 9.57
C ALA A 128 3.07 1.27 9.55
N THR A 129 3.44 0.67 10.69
CA THR A 129 4.70 -0.07 10.89
C THR A 129 4.38 -1.49 11.31
N GLY A 130 4.78 -2.46 10.48
CA GLY A 130 4.60 -3.89 10.72
C GLY A 130 5.92 -4.64 10.90
N LYS A 131 5.82 -5.86 11.45
CA LYS A 131 6.97 -6.74 11.68
C LYS A 131 6.63 -8.21 11.45
N ASN A 132 7.67 -9.00 11.18
CA ASN A 132 7.62 -10.47 11.06
C ASN A 132 6.44 -10.98 10.21
N PHE A 133 6.22 -10.39 9.04
CA PHE A 133 5.26 -10.92 8.08
C PHE A 133 5.82 -12.20 7.43
N GLU A 134 4.97 -13.21 7.28
CA GLU A 134 5.29 -14.47 6.61
C GLU A 134 4.13 -14.93 5.72
N LEU A 135 4.43 -15.22 4.46
CA LEU A 135 3.53 -15.96 3.57
C LEU A 135 4.12 -17.35 3.30
N ALA A 136 3.47 -18.38 3.84
CA ALA A 136 3.75 -19.79 3.59
C ALA A 136 2.76 -20.45 2.62
N ALA A 137 1.71 -19.73 2.19
CA ALA A 137 0.67 -20.24 1.30
C ALA A 137 1.19 -20.83 -0.02
N LEU A 138 2.33 -20.35 -0.54
CA LEU A 138 2.95 -20.86 -1.77
C LEU A 138 3.73 -22.18 -1.58
N VAL A 139 4.11 -22.53 -0.35
CA VAL A 139 5.05 -23.63 -0.06
C VAL A 139 4.51 -25.00 -0.50
N SER A 140 3.22 -25.29 -0.28
CA SER A 140 2.64 -26.58 -0.70
C SER A 140 2.50 -26.73 -2.23
N ALA A 141 2.70 -25.66 -3.00
CA ALA A 141 2.74 -25.68 -4.46
C ALA A 141 4.19 -25.68 -5.00
N GLY A 142 5.19 -25.89 -4.13
CA GLY A 142 6.61 -25.84 -4.49
C GLY A 142 7.21 -24.42 -4.54
N GLY A 143 6.46 -23.41 -4.08
CA GLY A 143 6.94 -22.03 -3.98
C GLY A 143 7.81 -21.79 -2.75
N ARG A 144 8.51 -20.64 -2.74
CA ARG A 144 9.27 -20.19 -1.58
C ARG A 144 8.32 -19.60 -0.51
N ARG A 145 8.68 -19.78 0.75
CA ARG A 145 8.14 -18.99 1.86
C ARG A 145 8.67 -17.56 1.73
N ILE A 146 7.78 -16.58 1.75
CA ILE A 146 8.13 -15.15 1.69
C ILE A 146 8.10 -14.60 3.11
N LYS A 147 9.11 -13.82 3.51
CA LYS A 147 9.13 -13.17 4.83
C LYS A 147 9.62 -11.73 4.74
N LEU A 148 9.11 -10.88 5.63
CA LEU A 148 9.59 -9.51 5.87
C LEU A 148 9.83 -9.33 7.36
N GLY A 149 11.02 -8.85 7.74
CA GLY A 149 11.41 -8.63 9.13
C GLY A 149 10.71 -7.41 9.72
N SER A 150 10.74 -6.28 9.01
CA SER A 150 9.96 -5.08 9.31
C SER A 150 9.61 -4.31 8.04
N TYR A 151 8.59 -3.47 8.14
CA TYR A 151 8.19 -2.53 7.09
C TYR A 151 7.46 -1.34 7.69
N THR A 152 7.53 -0.21 7.01
CA THR A 152 6.79 1.01 7.33
C THR A 152 6.29 1.65 6.06
N VAL A 153 5.03 2.06 6.05
CA VAL A 153 4.41 2.92 5.04
C VAL A 153 3.96 4.22 5.69
N THR A 154 4.08 5.33 4.95
CA THR A 154 3.65 6.66 5.38
C THR A 154 3.04 7.40 4.20
N CYS A 155 1.88 8.01 4.40
CA CYS A 155 1.28 9.01 3.52
C CYS A 155 1.19 10.34 4.28
N LYS A 156 1.53 11.44 3.63
CA LYS A 156 1.36 12.79 4.17
C LYS A 156 0.63 13.67 3.16
N GLY A 157 -0.55 14.16 3.56
CA GLY A 157 -1.30 15.23 2.90
C GLY A 157 -0.96 16.58 3.53
N VAL A 158 -0.77 17.58 2.69
CA VAL A 158 -0.69 19.01 3.05
C VAL A 158 -1.48 19.81 2.01
N GLN A 159 -1.59 21.13 2.21
CA GLN A 159 -2.38 21.98 1.33
C GLN A 159 -1.97 21.83 -0.14
N GLY A 160 -2.90 21.32 -0.95
CA GLY A 160 -2.69 21.08 -2.38
C GLY A 160 -1.57 20.09 -2.74
N GLN A 161 -1.11 19.23 -1.84
CA GLN A 161 -0.04 18.26 -2.09
C GLN A 161 -0.18 16.99 -1.25
N THR A 162 0.08 15.84 -1.85
CA THR A 162 0.32 14.58 -1.14
C THR A 162 1.73 14.04 -1.41
N SER A 163 2.20 13.20 -0.51
CA SER A 163 3.45 12.47 -0.65
C SER A 163 3.33 11.12 0.08
N ALA A 164 3.86 10.05 -0.52
CA ALA A 164 3.86 8.74 0.11
C ALA A 164 5.25 8.10 0.04
N ASN A 165 5.63 7.39 1.11
CA ASN A 165 6.92 6.75 1.27
C ASN A 165 6.75 5.38 1.94
N TRP A 166 7.66 4.46 1.63
CA TRP A 166 7.66 3.12 2.20
C TRP A 166 9.09 2.57 2.32
N THR A 167 9.27 1.68 3.29
CA THR A 167 10.54 0.98 3.53
C THR A 167 10.27 -0.43 4.04
N PHE A 168 11.19 -1.35 3.78
CA PHE A 168 11.15 -2.71 4.32
C PHE A 168 12.55 -3.23 4.59
N ASN A 169 12.65 -4.19 5.52
CA ASN A 169 13.89 -4.86 5.89
C ASN A 169 13.67 -6.37 6.06
N GLY A 170 14.75 -7.14 5.90
CA GLY A 170 14.73 -8.59 6.12
C GLY A 170 13.83 -9.36 5.14
N LEU A 171 13.73 -8.91 3.89
CA LEU A 171 13.03 -9.64 2.85
C LEU A 171 13.72 -10.97 2.54
N SER A 172 12.94 -12.04 2.45
CA SER A 172 13.39 -13.34 1.94
C SER A 172 12.26 -14.02 1.15
N GLY A 173 12.64 -14.99 0.30
CA GLY A 173 11.71 -15.70 -0.58
C GLY A 173 11.50 -15.05 -1.95
N ILE A 174 11.86 -13.77 -2.10
CA ILE A 174 11.86 -13.01 -3.35
C ILE A 174 13.28 -12.50 -3.61
N THR A 175 13.78 -12.67 -4.83
CA THR A 175 15.16 -12.32 -5.24
C THR A 175 15.15 -11.37 -6.44
N ASP A 176 16.32 -10.82 -6.78
CA ASP A 176 16.58 -10.02 -7.99
C ASP A 176 15.53 -8.90 -8.14
N LEU A 177 15.46 -8.07 -7.09
CA LEU A 177 14.66 -6.86 -7.06
C LEU A 177 15.52 -5.67 -7.50
N PRO A 178 14.98 -4.75 -8.31
CA PRO A 178 15.69 -3.54 -8.70
C PRO A 178 15.81 -2.56 -7.53
N SER A 179 16.88 -1.75 -7.55
CA SER A 179 17.00 -0.54 -6.74
C SER A 179 17.45 0.61 -7.64
N PRO A 180 16.66 1.69 -7.83
CA PRO A 180 15.33 1.94 -7.28
C PRO A 180 14.30 0.83 -7.57
N MET A 181 13.34 0.63 -6.66
CA MET A 181 12.13 -0.09 -7.00
C MET A 181 11.22 0.83 -7.84
N PRO A 182 10.80 0.44 -9.06
CA PRO A 182 9.81 1.19 -9.82
C PRO A 182 8.45 1.28 -9.11
N VAL A 183 7.58 2.17 -9.58
CA VAL A 183 6.15 2.17 -9.22
C VAL A 183 5.47 0.99 -9.91
N ASN A 184 4.55 0.32 -9.23
CA ASN A 184 3.82 -0.86 -9.72
C ASN A 184 4.74 -1.98 -10.23
N TYR A 185 5.89 -2.23 -9.57
CA TYR A 185 6.84 -3.25 -10.01
C TYR A 185 6.33 -4.67 -9.72
N ALA A 186 6.00 -5.41 -10.78
CA ALA A 186 5.55 -6.79 -10.70
C ALA A 186 6.73 -7.79 -10.78
N LYS A 187 6.89 -8.61 -9.75
CA LYS A 187 7.82 -9.76 -9.72
C LYS A 187 7.04 -11.08 -9.78
N PRO A 188 7.13 -11.84 -10.87
CA PRO A 188 6.61 -13.21 -10.92
C PRO A 188 7.25 -14.11 -9.86
N LEU A 189 6.42 -14.87 -9.15
CA LEU A 189 6.84 -15.85 -8.15
C LEU A 189 6.58 -17.24 -8.71
N THR A 190 7.65 -17.90 -9.17
CA THR A 190 7.59 -19.21 -9.83
C THR A 190 8.18 -20.32 -8.95
N LYS A 191 7.76 -21.57 -9.20
CA LYS A 191 8.52 -22.76 -8.75
C LYS A 191 9.62 -23.09 -9.77
N ALA A 192 10.48 -24.06 -9.44
CA ALA A 192 11.68 -24.40 -10.22
C ALA A 192 11.42 -24.80 -11.68
N ASP A 193 10.22 -25.28 -12.03
CA ASP A 193 9.83 -25.60 -13.42
C ASP A 193 9.30 -24.40 -14.22
N GLY A 194 9.31 -23.19 -13.64
CA GLY A 194 8.84 -21.96 -14.27
C GLY A 194 7.35 -21.68 -14.10
N THR A 195 6.55 -22.58 -13.53
CA THR A 195 5.12 -22.34 -13.30
C THR A 195 4.90 -21.15 -12.37
N LEU A 196 4.05 -20.20 -12.78
CA LEU A 196 3.63 -19.05 -11.99
C LEU A 196 2.72 -19.48 -10.82
N LEU A 197 3.11 -19.11 -9.60
CA LEU A 197 2.34 -19.36 -8.38
C LEU A 197 1.66 -18.08 -7.87
N ALA A 198 2.31 -16.94 -7.99
CA ALA A 198 1.77 -15.63 -7.63
C ALA A 198 2.56 -14.51 -8.31
N THR A 199 2.07 -13.28 -8.22
CA THR A 199 2.82 -12.07 -8.58
C THR A 199 2.97 -11.20 -7.34
N ALA A 200 4.20 -10.84 -7.00
CA ALA A 200 4.49 -9.84 -5.96
C ALA A 200 4.60 -8.47 -6.62
N ASN A 201 3.57 -7.64 -6.42
CA ASN A 201 3.49 -6.27 -6.87
C ASN A 201 4.01 -5.35 -5.76
N PHE A 202 5.15 -4.71 -6.00
CA PHE A 202 5.76 -3.75 -5.07
C PHE A 202 5.39 -2.33 -5.46
N ASN A 203 5.31 -1.44 -4.46
CA ASN A 203 5.06 -0.02 -4.65
C ASN A 203 3.80 0.23 -5.49
N VAL A 204 2.71 -0.47 -5.14
CA VAL A 204 1.44 -0.35 -5.83
C VAL A 204 0.84 1.00 -5.47
N GLN A 205 0.66 1.85 -6.47
CA GLN A 205 0.13 3.19 -6.30
C GLN A 205 -1.10 3.40 -7.18
N ALA A 206 -2.17 3.92 -6.57
CA ALA A 206 -3.30 4.50 -7.30
C ALA A 206 -3.36 6.01 -7.05
N LEU A 207 -3.55 6.77 -8.14
CA LEU A 207 -3.72 8.21 -8.15
C LEU A 207 -5.12 8.48 -8.73
N PRO A 208 -6.17 8.61 -7.92
CA PRO A 208 -7.55 8.63 -8.40
C PRO A 208 -7.94 9.94 -9.12
N GLY A 209 -7.05 10.92 -9.18
CA GLY A 209 -7.34 12.22 -9.79
C GLY A 209 -8.19 13.10 -8.88
N ASP A 210 -7.70 13.30 -7.66
CA ASP A 210 -8.12 14.34 -6.71
C ASP A 210 -6.91 14.93 -5.94
N GLY A 211 -5.70 14.76 -6.49
CA GLY A 211 -4.43 14.99 -5.81
C GLY A 211 -4.07 13.99 -4.69
N GLY A 212 -4.89 12.98 -4.41
CA GLY A 212 -4.62 11.95 -3.40
C GLY A 212 -3.73 10.80 -3.87
N ILE A 213 -3.27 9.99 -2.91
CA ILE A 213 -2.46 8.79 -3.14
C ILE A 213 -3.03 7.63 -2.30
N ASP A 214 -3.24 6.48 -2.94
CA ASP A 214 -3.28 5.17 -2.28
C ASP A 214 -1.96 4.43 -2.55
N LEU A 215 -1.33 3.91 -1.50
CA LEU A 215 -0.07 3.18 -1.55
C LEU A 215 -0.19 1.84 -0.79
N THR A 216 -0.01 0.73 -1.52
CA THR A 216 0.31 -0.57 -0.93
C THR A 216 1.76 -0.92 -1.20
N MET A 217 2.55 -1.14 -0.14
CA MET A 217 3.99 -1.44 -0.28
C MET A 217 4.24 -2.75 -1.03
N LEU A 218 3.55 -3.83 -0.61
CA LEU A 218 3.64 -5.14 -1.24
C LEU A 218 2.25 -5.76 -1.28
N ARG A 219 1.78 -6.04 -2.50
CA ARG A 219 0.59 -6.84 -2.76
C ARG A 219 1.01 -8.15 -3.43
N ILE A 220 0.51 -9.29 -2.96
CA ILE A 220 0.75 -10.60 -3.56
C ILE A 220 -0.57 -11.12 -4.09
N ASP A 221 -0.68 -11.23 -5.42
CA ASP A 221 -1.84 -11.77 -6.11
C ASP A 221 -1.58 -13.23 -6.49
N PHE A 222 -2.45 -14.15 -6.04
CA PHE A 222 -2.27 -15.57 -6.31
C PHE A 222 -2.61 -15.93 -7.75
N ALA A 223 -1.73 -16.70 -8.40
CA ALA A 223 -1.98 -17.26 -9.72
C ALA A 223 -2.51 -18.71 -9.60
N PRO A 224 -3.27 -19.23 -10.59
CA PRO A 224 -3.87 -20.56 -10.53
C PRO A 224 -2.89 -21.70 -10.23
N GLY A 225 -1.62 -21.57 -10.63
CA GLY A 225 -0.58 -22.57 -10.35
C GLY A 225 -0.25 -22.78 -8.87
N SER A 226 -0.66 -21.86 -7.98
CA SER A 226 -0.54 -22.05 -6.52
C SER A 226 -1.66 -22.91 -5.91
N GLY A 227 -2.74 -23.18 -6.65
CA GLY A 227 -3.97 -23.74 -6.10
C GLY A 227 -4.73 -22.78 -5.17
N ALA A 228 -4.40 -21.48 -5.19
CA ALA A 228 -5.08 -20.42 -4.46
C ALA A 228 -5.54 -19.29 -5.39
N THR A 229 -6.53 -18.52 -4.93
CA THR A 229 -7.08 -17.33 -5.61
C THR A 229 -7.30 -16.21 -4.59
N GLY A 230 -7.23 -14.94 -5.04
CA GLY A 230 -7.29 -13.76 -4.17
C GLY A 230 -5.93 -13.12 -3.96
N SER A 231 -5.77 -12.34 -2.88
CA SER A 231 -4.57 -11.54 -2.65
C SER A 231 -4.23 -11.32 -1.16
N VAL A 232 -3.02 -10.81 -0.93
CA VAL A 232 -2.50 -10.37 0.36
C VAL A 232 -1.89 -8.99 0.20
N SER A 233 -2.24 -8.05 1.07
CA SER A 233 -1.68 -6.69 1.11
C SER A 233 -0.82 -6.52 2.37
N VAL A 234 0.34 -5.90 2.25
CA VAL A 234 1.30 -5.71 3.34
C VAL A 234 1.74 -4.25 3.35
N GLY A 235 1.40 -3.53 4.43
CA GLY A 235 1.57 -2.09 4.54
C GLY A 235 0.70 -1.32 3.54
N HIS A 236 -0.46 -0.85 3.99
CA HIS A 236 -1.33 0.05 3.24
C HIS A 236 -1.35 1.44 3.89
N THR A 237 -1.43 2.48 3.06
CA THR A 237 -1.79 3.82 3.49
C THR A 237 -2.38 4.61 2.34
N ALA A 238 -3.34 5.48 2.63
CA ALA A 238 -3.85 6.45 1.68
C ALA A 238 -4.09 7.81 2.35
N CYS A 239 -3.92 8.90 1.60
CA CYS A 239 -4.18 10.26 2.07
C CYS A 239 -4.55 11.19 0.92
N ALA A 240 -5.33 12.22 1.22
CA ALA A 240 -5.73 13.27 0.30
C ALA A 240 -4.99 14.60 0.61
N PRO A 241 -4.95 15.57 -0.31
CA PRO A 241 -4.56 16.94 0.01
C PRO A 241 -5.50 17.51 1.08
N THR A 242 -4.96 18.34 1.96
CA THR A 242 -5.76 19.12 2.91
C THR A 242 -6.24 20.43 2.27
N PRO A 243 -7.27 21.10 2.84
CA PRO A 243 -7.68 22.46 2.49
C PRO A 243 -6.54 23.49 2.56
#